data_AF-A0A973M0P5-F1
#
_entry.id   AF-A0A973M0P5-F1
#
_cell.length_a   1.000
_cell.length_b   1.000
_cell.length_c   1.000
_cell.angle_alpha   90.00
_cell.angle_beta   90.00
_cell.angle_gamma   90.00
#
_symmetry.space_group_name_H-M   'P 1'
#
loop_
_entity.id
_entity.type
_entity.pdbx_description
1 polymer ?
#
loop_
_entity_poly.entity_id
_entity_poly.type
_entity_poly.pdbx_seq_one_letter_code
_entity_poly.pdbx_strand_id
1 'polypeptide(L)' 'MLETSARLLRLLSLLQSRSDWTGVELAGRLEVGLRTVRRDVERLQIGRA' A
#
# COMPACT_ATOMS: atom_id res chain seq x y z
N MET A 1 -7.11 14.93 -2.58
CA MET A 1 -5.76 14.81 -1.96
C MET A 1 -5.76 13.88 -0.75
N LEU A 2 -6.72 14.02 0.18
CA LEU A 2 -6.85 13.21 1.40
C LEU A 2 -7.00 11.69 1.15
N GLU A 3 -7.73 11.26 0.12
CA GLU A 3 -7.97 9.84 -0.16
C GLU A 3 -6.68 9.07 -0.47
N THR A 4 -5.74 9.68 -1.20
CA THR A 4 -4.44 9.06 -1.51
C THR A 4 -3.56 8.98 -0.26
N SER A 5 -3.52 10.03 0.55
CA SER A 5 -2.75 10.03 1.81
C SER A 5 -3.30 8.98 2.79
N ALA A 6 -4.62 8.87 2.93
CA ALA A 6 -5.26 7.87 3.78
C ALA A 6 -4.97 6.43 3.30
N ARG A 7 -4.91 6.20 1.98
CA ARG A 7 -4.58 4.87 1.43
C ARG A 7 -3.10 4.51 1.64
N LEU A 8 -2.18 5.47 1.47
CA LEU A 8 -0.76 5.24 1.72
C LEU A 8 -0.48 4.96 3.20
N LEU A 9 -1.14 5.67 4.12
CA LEU A 9 -1.03 5.39 5.55
C LEU A 9 -1.58 4.01 5.91
N ARG A 10 -2.74 3.62 5.36
CA ARG A 10 -3.27 2.26 5.52
C ARG A 10 -2.33 1.18 4.98
N LEU A 11 -1.77 1.39 3.80
CA LEU A 11 -0.78 0.47 3.22
C LEU A 11 0.46 0.36 4.13
N LEU A 12 0.97 1.47 4.67
CA LEU A 12 2.09 1.49 5.60
C LEU A 12 1.79 0.69 6.87
N SER A 13 0.61 0.90 7.47
CA SER A 13 0.19 0.14 8.66
C SER A 13 0.09 -1.36 8.39
N LEU A 14 -0.42 -1.77 7.23
CA LEU A 14 -0.49 -3.19 6.84
C LEU A 14 0.93 -3.79 6.74
N LEU A 15 1.85 -3.11 6.04
CA LEU A 15 3.23 -3.57 5.89
C LEU A 15 4.02 -3.62 7.21
N GLN A 16 3.61 -2.84 8.22
CA GLN A 16 4.20 -2.89 9.56
C GLN A 16 3.61 -4.01 10.43
N SER A 17 2.36 -4.43 10.18
CA SER A 17 1.69 -5.47 10.98
C SER A 17 2.24 -6.87 10.76
N ARG A 18 2.69 -7.18 9.54
CA ARG A 18 3.38 -8.43 9.18
C ARG A 18 4.34 -8.20 8.03
N SER A 19 5.40 -9.00 8.00
CA SER A 19 6.54 -8.82 7.10
C SER A 19 6.25 -9.23 5.65
N ASP A 20 5.29 -10.13 5.45
CA ASP A 20 4.97 -10.71 4.15
C ASP A 20 3.49 -10.47 3.78
N TRP A 21 3.27 -9.84 2.63
CA TRP A 21 1.96 -9.69 2.03
C TRP A 21 2.05 -9.95 0.54
N THR A 22 1.10 -10.72 0.00
CA THR A 22 0.95 -10.79 -1.45
C THR A 22 0.26 -9.55 -1.98
N GLY A 23 0.52 -9.19 -3.25
CA GLY A 23 -0.15 -8.05 -3.89
C GLY A 23 -1.68 -8.19 -3.92
N VAL A 24 -2.19 -9.43 -4.02
CA VAL A 24 -3.63 -9.73 -4.06
C VAL A 24 -4.28 -9.50 -2.69
N GLU A 25 -3.62 -9.89 -1.60
CA GLU A 25 -4.12 -9.64 -0.24
C GLU A 25 -4.19 -8.15 0.09
N LEU A 26 -3.19 -7.37 -0.35
CA LEU A 26 -3.19 -5.92 -0.19
C LEU A 26 -4.28 -5.27 -1.03
N ALA A 27 -4.49 -5.73 -2.26
CA ALA A 27 -5.56 -5.26 -3.14
C ALA A 27 -6.94 -5.47 -2.51
N GLY A 28 -7.19 -6.67 -1.97
CA GLY A 28 -8.44 -6.98 -1.28
C GLY A 28 -8.66 -6.13 -0.02
N ARG A 29 -7.62 -5.93 0.80
CA ARG A 29 -7.72 -5.14 2.05
C ARG A 29 -7.85 -3.64 1.84
N LEU A 30 -7.28 -3.12 0.75
CA LEU A 30 -7.33 -1.70 0.41
C LEU A 30 -8.48 -1.37 -0.56
N GLU A 31 -9.23 -2.38 -1.00
CA GLU A 31 -10.33 -2.25 -1.96
C GLU A 31 -9.88 -1.54 -3.27
N VAL A 32 -8.68 -1.87 -3.73
CA VAL A 32 -8.08 -1.32 -4.97
C VAL A 32 -7.50 -2.42 -5.84
N GLY A 33 -7.28 -2.14 -7.12
CA GLY A 33 -6.62 -3.07 -8.03
C GLY A 33 -5.11 -3.23 -7.79
N LEU A 34 -4.55 -4.37 -8.23
CA LEU A 34 -3.12 -4.69 -8.14
C LEU A 34 -2.20 -3.60 -8.69
N ARG A 35 -2.60 -2.95 -9.79
CA ARG A 35 -1.83 -1.85 -10.39
C ARG A 35 -1.66 -0.67 -9.41
N THR A 36 -2.69 -0.39 -8.61
CA THR A 36 -2.70 0.70 -7.64
C THR A 36 -1.83 0.34 -6.45
N VAL A 37 -1.95 -0.90 -5.94
CA VAL A 37 -1.08 -1.43 -4.89
C VAL A 37 0.39 -1.29 -5.30
N ARG A 38 0.75 -1.74 -6.51
CA ARG A 38 2.14 -1.67 -7.00
C ARG A 38 2.67 -0.24 -7.04
N ARG A 39 1.85 0.71 -7.52
CA ARG A 39 2.21 2.13 -7.57
C ARG A 39 2.38 2.75 -6.18
N ASP A 40 1.52 2.38 -5.24
CA ASP A 40 1.55 2.90 -3.88
C ASP A 40 2.73 2.31 -3.09
N VAL A 41 3.07 1.04 -3.30
CA VAL A 41 4.29 0.41 -2.77
C VAL A 41 5.56 1.06 -3.34
N GLU A 42 5.61 1.31 -4.65
CA GLU A 42 6.72 2.00 -5.30
C GLU A 42 6.93 3.41 -4.71
N ARG A 43 5.85 4.16 -4.50
CA ARG A 43 5.90 5.47 -3.84
C ARG A 43 6.47 5.41 -2.43
N LEU A 44 6.09 4.40 -1.64
CA LEU A 44 6.63 4.20 -0.29
C LEU A 44 8.12 3.82 -0.31
N GLN A 45 8.58 3.09 -1.32
CA GLN A 45 10.00 2.76 -1.48
C GLN A 45 10.84 3.98 -1.85
N ILE A 46 10.34 4.84 -2.77
CA ILE A 46 11.03 6.06 -3.18
C ILE A 46 11.15 7.06 -2.02
N GLY A 47 10.11 7.20 -1.20
CA GLY A 47 10.13 8.10 -0.04
C GLY A 47 10.95 7.60 1.15
N ARG A 48 11.58 6.42 1.04
CA ARG A 48 12.42 5.82 2.08
C ARG A 48 13.93 6.00 1.81
N ALA A 49 14.29 6.57 0.66
CA ALA A 49 15.64 7.02 0.30
C ALA A 49 15.86 8.47 0.74
#